data_AF-A0A2T2VXS7-F1
#
_entry.id   AF-A0A2T2VXS7-F1
#
_cell.length_a   1.000
_cell.length_b   1.000
_cell.length_c   1.000
_cell.angle_alpha   90.00
_cell.angle_beta   90.00
_cell.angle_gamma   90.00
#
_symmetry.space_group_name_H-M   'P 1'
#
loop_
_entity.id
_entity.type
_entity.pdbx_description
1 polymer ?
#
loop_
_entity_poly.entity_id
_entity_poly.type
_entity_poly.pdbx_seq_one_letter_code
_entity_poly.pdbx_strand_id
1 'polypeptide(L)'
;TLLQQSAAAYINDMGISNPLFPDADGQTDIDMNTLEAAEAYVQTIAVPARTLLDDARVQQGERLFAKANCTACHLPELRTGTHKSPALTNQTIHPYTDLLLHDVGPGLADGRPDFEASGQEWRTPPLWGVGLTQTVLPFSGFLHDGRARTLEEAILWHGGEAEPAKEAFRAMAADDRTALIWFLRSL
;
A
#
# COMPACT_ATOMS: atom_id res chain seq x y z
N THR A 1 -15.36 4.86 -4.33
CA THR A 1 -14.69 4.91 -5.65
C THR A 1 -13.50 5.84 -5.58
N LEU A 2 -12.66 5.95 -6.62
CA LEU A 2 -11.58 6.95 -6.66
C LEU A 2 -12.15 8.37 -6.59
N LEU A 3 -13.21 8.68 -7.36
CA LEU A 3 -13.93 9.95 -7.24
C LEU A 3 -14.30 10.33 -5.80
N GLN A 4 -14.90 9.40 -5.06
CA GLN A 4 -15.32 9.65 -3.68
C GLN A 4 -14.13 9.85 -2.74
N GLN A 5 -13.04 9.10 -2.93
CA GLN A 5 -11.82 9.27 -2.15
C GLN A 5 -11.17 10.63 -2.44
N SER A 6 -11.10 11.04 -3.72
CA SER A 6 -10.56 12.34 -4.12
C SER A 6 -11.41 13.49 -3.58
N ALA A 7 -12.73 13.38 -3.66
CA ALA A 7 -13.66 14.36 -3.10
C ALA A 7 -13.53 14.48 -1.58
N ALA A 8 -13.38 13.36 -0.88
CA ALA A 8 -13.20 13.33 0.57
C ALA A 8 -11.84 13.94 0.99
N ALA A 9 -10.77 13.69 0.22
CA ALA A 9 -9.46 14.28 0.47
C ALA A 9 -9.47 15.81 0.28
N TYR A 10 -10.13 16.32 -0.76
CA TYR A 10 -10.28 17.77 -0.95
C TYR A 10 -10.89 18.45 0.28
N ILE A 11 -11.99 17.92 0.81
CA ILE A 11 -12.65 18.55 1.95
C ILE A 11 -11.96 18.30 3.29
N ASN A 12 -11.56 17.05 3.59
CA ASN A 12 -11.05 16.70 4.92
C ASN A 12 -9.57 17.05 5.11
N ASP A 13 -8.76 17.02 4.04
CA ASP A 13 -7.32 17.25 4.14
C ASP A 13 -6.93 18.67 3.71
N MET A 14 -7.60 19.21 2.69
CA MET A 14 -7.28 20.52 2.11
C MET A 14 -8.27 21.63 2.47
N GLY A 15 -9.46 21.28 2.98
CA GLY A 15 -10.52 22.23 3.31
C GLY A 15 -11.20 22.85 2.08
N ILE A 16 -11.23 22.13 0.95
CA ILE A 16 -11.79 22.60 -0.33
C ILE A 16 -13.13 21.91 -0.59
N SER A 17 -14.21 22.68 -0.67
CA SER A 17 -15.55 22.17 -0.97
C SER A 17 -15.70 21.77 -2.44
N ASN A 18 -16.55 20.78 -2.71
CA ASN A 18 -16.68 20.18 -4.06
C ASN A 18 -18.09 19.60 -4.26
N PRO A 19 -18.48 19.18 -5.50
CA PRO A 19 -19.86 18.79 -5.78
C PRO A 19 -20.40 17.60 -4.97
N LEU A 20 -19.54 16.76 -4.39
CA LEU A 20 -19.95 15.66 -3.50
C LEU A 20 -20.05 16.10 -2.04
N PHE A 21 -19.34 17.17 -1.67
CA PHE A 21 -19.29 17.75 -0.32
C PHE A 21 -19.38 19.29 -0.43
N PRO A 22 -20.57 19.83 -0.75
CA PRO A 22 -20.76 21.27 -0.90
C PRO A 22 -20.79 21.98 0.47
N ASP A 23 -20.60 23.29 0.45
CA ASP A 23 -20.80 24.14 1.62
C ASP A 23 -22.27 24.20 2.04
N ALA A 24 -22.53 24.75 3.23
CA ALA A 24 -23.88 24.83 3.79
C ALA A 24 -24.87 25.63 2.93
N ASP A 25 -24.38 26.57 2.11
CA ASP A 25 -25.17 27.36 1.17
C ASP A 25 -25.26 26.70 -0.23
N GLY A 26 -24.67 25.51 -0.41
CA GLY A 26 -24.67 24.74 -1.64
C GLY A 26 -23.60 25.17 -2.65
N GLN A 27 -22.72 26.12 -2.30
CA GLN A 27 -21.59 26.49 -3.15
C GLN A 27 -20.44 25.48 -3.05
N THR A 28 -19.53 25.53 -4.02
CA THR A 28 -18.36 24.65 -4.11
C THR A 28 -17.14 25.44 -4.57
N ASP A 29 -15.99 25.25 -3.94
CA ASP A 29 -14.72 25.88 -4.34
C ASP A 29 -14.23 25.38 -5.71
N ILE A 30 -14.46 24.10 -6.00
CA ILE A 30 -14.14 23.47 -7.29
C ILE A 30 -15.38 22.88 -7.95
N ASP A 31 -15.38 22.87 -9.28
CA ASP A 31 -16.44 22.27 -10.07
C ASP A 31 -16.23 20.75 -10.29
N MET A 32 -17.22 20.10 -10.90
CA MET A 32 -17.15 18.66 -11.18
C MET A 32 -16.02 18.31 -12.13
N ASN A 33 -15.72 19.16 -13.12
CA ASN A 33 -14.65 18.91 -14.08
C ASN A 33 -13.28 18.86 -13.39
N THR A 34 -13.05 19.75 -12.43
CA THR A 34 -11.80 19.78 -11.65
C THR A 34 -11.67 18.52 -10.78
N LEU A 35 -12.76 18.10 -10.15
CA LEU A 35 -12.78 16.87 -9.35
C LEU A 35 -12.55 15.60 -10.21
N GLU A 36 -13.19 15.52 -11.37
CA GLU A 36 -12.99 14.42 -12.33
C GLU A 36 -11.57 14.41 -12.92
N ALA A 37 -10.96 15.58 -13.12
CA ALA A 37 -9.57 15.68 -13.55
C ALA A 37 -8.60 15.12 -12.49
N ALA A 38 -8.86 15.38 -11.21
CA ALA A 38 -8.09 14.80 -10.10
C ALA A 38 -8.26 13.27 -10.04
N GLU A 39 -9.49 12.75 -10.18
CA GLU A 39 -9.74 11.31 -10.28
C GLU A 39 -8.96 10.70 -11.45
N ALA A 40 -9.07 11.28 -12.64
CA ALA A 40 -8.40 10.79 -13.84
C ALA A 40 -6.87 10.76 -13.67
N TYR A 41 -6.29 11.77 -13.01
CA TYR A 41 -4.87 11.81 -12.70
C TYR A 41 -4.47 10.65 -11.77
N VAL A 42 -5.14 10.48 -10.63
CA VAL A 42 -4.85 9.40 -9.67
C VAL A 42 -5.07 8.02 -10.31
N GLN A 43 -6.06 7.90 -11.19
CA GLN A 43 -6.37 6.64 -11.87
C GLN A 43 -5.32 6.24 -12.92
N THR A 44 -4.58 7.21 -13.49
CA THR A 44 -3.72 6.99 -14.66
C THR A 44 -2.24 7.26 -14.42
N ILE A 45 -1.88 7.83 -13.27
CA ILE A 45 -0.47 8.03 -12.92
C ILE A 45 0.22 6.67 -12.77
N ALA A 46 1.36 6.53 -13.45
CA ALA A 46 2.15 5.31 -13.39
C ALA A 46 2.85 5.16 -12.04
N VAL A 47 3.00 3.92 -11.58
CA VAL A 47 3.78 3.58 -10.40
C VAL A 47 5.29 3.61 -10.71
N PRO A 48 6.16 3.82 -9.69
CA PRO A 48 7.60 3.70 -9.88
C PRO A 48 7.99 2.34 -10.45
N ALA A 49 8.93 2.32 -11.39
CA ALA A 49 9.44 1.08 -11.97
C ALA A 49 10.32 0.35 -10.94
N ARG A 50 10.07 -0.95 -10.76
CA ARG A 50 10.95 -1.84 -9.98
C ARG A 50 12.36 -1.84 -10.59
N THR A 51 13.37 -1.80 -9.73
CA THR A 51 14.78 -1.80 -10.15
C THR A 51 15.49 -3.11 -9.80
N LEU A 52 16.72 -3.32 -10.29
CA LEU A 52 17.61 -4.43 -9.88
C LEU A 52 17.05 -5.85 -10.12
N LEU A 53 16.29 -6.06 -11.20
CA LEU A 53 15.68 -7.36 -11.53
C LEU A 53 16.70 -8.50 -11.71
N ASP A 54 17.90 -8.18 -12.22
CA ASP A 54 18.98 -9.13 -12.45
C ASP A 54 19.93 -9.29 -11.24
N ASP A 55 19.74 -8.53 -10.14
CA ASP A 55 20.56 -8.68 -8.93
C ASP A 55 20.18 -9.99 -8.21
N ALA A 56 21.15 -10.90 -8.13
CA ALA A 56 20.97 -12.21 -7.49
C ALA A 56 20.46 -12.13 -6.04
N ARG A 57 20.80 -11.07 -5.30
CA ARG A 57 20.31 -10.86 -3.92
C ARG A 57 18.85 -10.43 -3.90
N VAL A 58 18.40 -9.61 -4.86
CA VAL A 58 16.98 -9.24 -5.01
C VAL A 58 16.17 -10.49 -5.34
N GLN A 59 16.65 -11.32 -6.27
CA GLN A 59 15.98 -12.58 -6.62
C GLN A 59 15.95 -13.57 -5.45
N GLN A 60 17.02 -13.63 -4.64
CA GLN A 60 17.03 -14.41 -3.41
C GLN A 60 16.02 -13.86 -2.39
N GLY A 61 16.00 -12.55 -2.18
CA GLY A 61 15.06 -11.88 -1.29
C GLY A 61 13.60 -12.13 -1.64
N GLU A 62 13.27 -12.08 -2.92
CA GLU A 62 11.92 -12.39 -3.42
C GLU A 62 11.52 -13.85 -3.15
N ARG A 63 12.44 -14.80 -3.36
CA ARG A 63 12.21 -16.21 -3.00
C ARG A 63 12.03 -16.38 -1.50
N LEU A 64 12.79 -15.67 -0.68
CA LEU A 64 12.67 -15.68 0.78
C LEU A 64 11.35 -15.06 1.25
N PHE A 65 10.89 -14.00 0.58
CA PHE A 65 9.60 -13.36 0.83
C PHE A 65 8.44 -14.35 0.61
N ALA A 66 8.45 -15.08 -0.51
CA ALA A 66 7.48 -16.14 -0.76
C ALA A 66 7.62 -17.30 0.25
N LYS A 67 8.85 -17.73 0.57
CA LYS A 67 9.12 -18.80 1.54
C LYS A 67 8.66 -18.46 2.95
N ALA A 68 8.75 -17.18 3.34
CA ALA A 68 8.24 -16.67 4.61
C ALA A 68 6.71 -16.53 4.62
N ASN A 69 6.01 -16.91 3.55
CA ASN A 69 4.57 -16.78 3.41
C ASN A 69 4.07 -15.32 3.43
N CYS A 70 4.92 -14.33 3.13
CA CYS A 70 4.49 -12.93 2.98
C CYS A 70 3.49 -12.77 1.83
N THR A 71 3.57 -13.64 0.82
CA THR A 71 2.66 -13.70 -0.33
C THR A 71 1.25 -14.19 0.02
N ALA A 72 0.96 -14.54 1.29
CA ALA A 72 -0.41 -14.84 1.69
C ALA A 72 -1.33 -13.62 1.58
N CYS A 73 -0.78 -12.41 1.77
CA CYS A 73 -1.52 -11.14 1.61
C CYS A 73 -0.85 -10.23 0.57
N HIS A 74 0.49 -10.25 0.47
CA HIS A 74 1.23 -9.48 -0.53
C HIS A 74 1.39 -10.23 -1.86
N LEU A 75 0.28 -10.45 -2.57
CA LEU A 75 0.26 -11.19 -3.83
C LEU A 75 1.12 -10.52 -4.91
N PRO A 76 2.11 -11.23 -5.49
CA PRO A 76 3.10 -10.63 -6.39
C PRO A 76 2.52 -10.20 -7.74
N GLU A 77 1.36 -10.72 -8.12
CA GLU A 77 0.74 -10.46 -9.42
C GLU A 77 -0.77 -10.35 -9.27
N LEU A 78 -1.35 -9.33 -9.90
CA LEU A 78 -2.80 -9.21 -10.10
C LEU A 78 -3.08 -8.93 -11.59
N ARG A 79 -4.28 -9.28 -12.05
CA ARG A 79 -4.77 -8.92 -13.38
C ARG A 79 -5.93 -7.95 -13.27
N THR A 80 -5.83 -6.78 -13.90
CA THR A 80 -6.94 -5.81 -13.91
C THR A 80 -8.09 -6.32 -14.77
N GLY A 81 -9.31 -5.89 -14.42
CA GLY A 81 -10.52 -6.22 -15.17
C GLY A 81 -10.70 -5.37 -16.43
N THR A 82 -11.91 -5.38 -16.97
CA THR A 82 -12.32 -4.45 -18.02
C THR A 82 -12.49 -3.05 -17.46
N HIS A 83 -12.08 -2.04 -18.22
CA HIS A 83 -12.16 -0.65 -17.81
C HIS A 83 -12.51 0.26 -19.00
N LYS A 84 -13.07 1.45 -18.73
CA LYS A 84 -13.40 2.44 -19.78
C LYS A 84 -12.17 2.96 -20.49
N SER A 85 -11.07 3.14 -19.75
CA SER A 85 -9.76 3.48 -20.31
C SER A 85 -9.08 2.20 -20.83
N PRO A 86 -8.78 2.10 -22.14
CA PRO A 86 -8.11 0.94 -22.71
C PRO A 86 -6.75 0.65 -22.07
N ALA A 87 -6.03 1.71 -21.67
CA ALA A 87 -4.73 1.60 -21.01
C ALA A 87 -4.79 0.86 -19.66
N LEU A 88 -5.98 0.77 -19.03
CA LEU A 88 -6.16 0.14 -17.73
C LEU A 88 -6.77 -1.26 -17.80
N THR A 89 -7.19 -1.70 -18.98
CA THR A 89 -7.92 -2.96 -19.17
C THR A 89 -6.98 -4.15 -19.28
N ASN A 90 -7.29 -5.24 -18.56
CA ASN A 90 -6.62 -6.55 -18.70
C ASN A 90 -5.09 -6.53 -18.55
N GLN A 91 -4.56 -5.62 -17.73
CA GLN A 91 -3.14 -5.52 -17.44
C GLN A 91 -2.72 -6.57 -16.42
N THR A 92 -1.59 -7.22 -16.65
CA THR A 92 -0.86 -7.93 -15.59
C THR A 92 0.02 -6.92 -14.87
N ILE A 93 -0.16 -6.79 -13.57
CA ILE A 93 0.53 -5.84 -12.70
C ILE A 93 1.18 -6.58 -11.53
N HIS A 94 2.23 -6.01 -10.94
CA HIS A 94 2.98 -6.64 -9.84
C HIS A 94 2.95 -5.86 -8.52
N PRO A 95 1.77 -5.68 -7.89
CA PRO A 95 1.60 -4.72 -6.80
C PRO A 95 1.98 -5.24 -5.41
N TYR A 96 2.18 -6.56 -5.25
CA TYR A 96 2.45 -7.19 -3.95
C TYR A 96 1.35 -6.85 -2.92
N THR A 97 0.11 -7.13 -3.29
CA THR A 97 -1.09 -6.96 -2.45
C THR A 97 -2.25 -7.74 -3.05
N ASP A 98 -3.18 -8.19 -2.22
CA ASP A 98 -4.49 -8.70 -2.60
C ASP A 98 -5.61 -7.66 -2.45
N LEU A 99 -5.30 -6.48 -1.90
CA LEU A 99 -6.22 -5.40 -1.54
C LEU A 99 -7.31 -5.80 -0.53
N LEU A 100 -7.13 -6.91 0.19
CA LEU A 100 -8.06 -7.38 1.20
C LEU A 100 -7.72 -6.81 2.59
N LEU A 101 -8.68 -6.90 3.50
CA LEU A 101 -8.50 -6.62 4.93
C LEU A 101 -7.98 -7.87 5.62
N HIS A 102 -6.98 -7.69 6.48
CA HIS A 102 -6.41 -8.78 7.30
C HIS A 102 -6.21 -8.33 8.73
N ASP A 103 -6.48 -9.21 9.69
CA ASP A 103 -6.10 -9.00 11.08
C ASP A 103 -4.56 -9.08 11.20
N VAL A 104 -3.91 -7.94 11.46
CA VAL A 104 -2.45 -7.86 11.68
C VAL A 104 -2.09 -7.68 13.16
N GLY A 105 -3.01 -8.05 14.04
CA GLY A 105 -2.82 -8.22 15.47
C GLY A 105 -3.04 -6.95 16.31
N PRO A 106 -3.20 -7.12 17.64
CA PRO A 106 -3.52 -6.02 18.55
C PRO A 106 -2.41 -4.98 18.67
N GLY A 107 -1.17 -5.36 18.32
CA GLY A 107 -0.03 -4.44 18.28
C GLY A 107 -0.23 -3.31 17.27
N LEU A 108 -0.98 -3.54 16.20
CA LEU A 108 -1.30 -2.55 15.16
C LEU A 108 -2.75 -2.10 15.22
N ALA A 109 -3.43 -2.30 16.35
CA ALA A 109 -4.79 -1.83 16.47
C ALA A 109 -4.86 -0.32 16.70
N ASP A 110 -5.79 0.37 16.03
CA ASP A 110 -6.13 1.77 16.31
C ASP A 110 -7.33 1.92 17.28
N GLY A 111 -8.01 0.80 17.57
CA GLY A 111 -9.19 0.74 18.43
C GLY A 111 -10.45 1.37 17.82
N ARG A 112 -10.46 1.65 16.52
CA ARG A 112 -11.58 2.28 15.81
C ARG A 112 -12.10 1.34 14.73
N PRO A 113 -13.32 0.79 14.88
CA PRO A 113 -13.92 0.04 13.79
C PRO A 113 -14.32 0.97 12.64
N ASP A 114 -14.22 0.47 11.41
CA ASP A 114 -14.73 1.12 10.20
C ASP A 114 -15.71 0.17 9.50
N PHE A 115 -17.00 0.46 9.63
CA PHE A 115 -18.09 -0.45 9.27
C PHE A 115 -17.94 -1.84 9.92
N GLU A 116 -17.70 -2.87 9.10
CA GLU A 116 -17.51 -4.26 9.54
C GLU A 116 -16.05 -4.57 9.90
N ALA A 117 -15.10 -3.72 9.49
CA ALA A 117 -13.70 -3.87 9.82
C ALA A 117 -13.45 -3.50 11.29
N SER A 118 -12.81 -4.39 12.03
CA SER A 118 -12.31 -4.12 13.37
C SER A 118 -11.06 -3.24 13.31
N GLY A 119 -10.69 -2.63 14.45
CA GLY A 119 -9.47 -1.82 14.53
C GLY A 119 -8.16 -2.60 14.34
N GLN A 120 -8.20 -3.94 14.23
CA GLN A 120 -7.03 -4.79 13.95
C GLN A 120 -6.89 -5.13 12.46
N GLU A 121 -7.94 -4.88 11.68
CA GLU A 121 -8.01 -5.25 10.29
C GLU A 121 -7.53 -4.09 9.42
N TRP A 122 -6.49 -4.36 8.64
CA TRP A 122 -5.89 -3.37 7.76
C TRP A 122 -5.88 -3.88 6.34
N ARG A 123 -6.19 -2.99 5.39
CA ARG A 123 -6.05 -3.31 3.97
C ARG A 123 -4.58 -3.48 3.66
N THR A 124 -4.18 -4.60 3.05
CA THR A 124 -2.79 -4.79 2.63
C THR A 124 -2.38 -3.73 1.59
N PRO A 125 -1.48 -2.79 1.90
CA PRO A 125 -1.07 -1.77 0.93
C PRO A 125 -0.20 -2.40 -0.16
N PRO A 126 -0.32 -1.96 -1.43
CA PRO A 126 0.65 -2.32 -2.47
C PRO A 126 2.07 -1.95 -2.02
N LEU A 127 3.05 -2.81 -2.30
CA LEU A 127 4.46 -2.53 -1.99
C LEU A 127 5.19 -1.78 -3.10
N TRP A 128 4.49 -1.36 -4.16
CA TRP A 128 5.05 -0.49 -5.19
C TRP A 128 5.66 0.78 -4.60
N GLY A 129 6.93 1.02 -4.89
CA GLY A 129 7.69 2.17 -4.44
C GLY A 129 8.01 2.15 -2.94
N VAL A 130 7.79 1.04 -2.22
CA VAL A 130 8.07 0.98 -0.77
C VAL A 130 9.54 1.23 -0.45
N GLY A 131 10.45 0.87 -1.36
CA GLY A 131 11.88 1.18 -1.25
C GLY A 131 12.21 2.65 -1.44
N LEU A 132 11.30 3.43 -2.05
CA LEU A 132 11.47 4.84 -2.36
C LEU A 132 10.88 5.76 -1.27
N THR A 133 10.09 5.26 -0.32
CA THR A 133 9.40 6.05 0.71
C THR A 133 10.33 7.05 1.39
N GLN A 134 11.48 6.58 1.90
CA GLN A 134 12.45 7.43 2.59
C GLN A 134 13.40 8.19 1.64
N THR A 135 13.40 7.88 0.34
CA THR A 135 14.05 8.72 -0.68
C THR A 135 13.22 9.97 -0.93
N VAL A 136 11.89 9.83 -0.98
CA VAL A 136 10.94 10.94 -1.17
C VAL A 136 10.81 11.77 0.10
N LEU A 137 10.70 11.12 1.27
CA LEU A 137 10.54 11.79 2.56
C LEU A 137 11.46 11.15 3.62
N PRO A 138 12.66 11.69 3.87
CA PRO A 138 13.68 11.02 4.71
C PRO A 138 13.27 10.67 6.15
N PHE A 139 12.24 11.33 6.69
CA PHE A 139 11.73 11.12 8.04
C PHE A 139 10.45 10.26 8.09
N SER A 140 9.99 9.71 6.96
CA SER A 140 8.82 8.84 6.93
C SER A 140 9.09 7.52 7.68
N GLY A 141 8.08 7.08 8.43
CA GLY A 141 7.99 5.70 8.90
C GLY A 141 7.10 4.82 8.00
N PHE A 142 7.01 3.55 8.35
CA PHE A 142 6.19 2.53 7.72
C PHE A 142 5.03 2.13 8.65
N LEU A 143 4.09 1.34 8.09
CA LEU A 143 2.78 1.00 8.70
C LEU A 143 1.83 2.22 8.72
N HIS A 144 0.57 1.98 9.04
CA HIS A 144 -0.50 2.98 8.93
C HIS A 144 -0.28 4.22 9.81
N ASP A 145 0.46 4.09 10.92
CA ASP A 145 0.74 5.16 11.87
C ASP A 145 2.20 5.64 11.85
N GLY A 146 3.01 5.14 10.90
CA GLY A 146 4.41 5.52 10.74
C GLY A 146 5.33 5.11 11.90
N ARG A 147 4.92 4.19 12.79
CA ARG A 147 5.74 3.83 13.97
C ARG A 147 7.06 3.13 13.62
N ALA A 148 7.10 2.40 12.51
CA ALA A 148 8.27 1.61 12.12
C ALA A 148 9.25 2.49 11.32
N ARG A 149 10.50 2.58 11.76
CA ARG A 149 11.52 3.41 11.09
C ARG A 149 12.24 2.68 9.96
N THR A 150 12.13 1.35 9.94
CA THR A 150 12.73 0.50 8.91
C THR A 150 11.74 -0.56 8.44
N LEU A 151 12.02 -1.15 7.28
CA LEU A 151 11.26 -2.29 6.74
C LEU A 151 11.35 -3.51 7.67
N GLU A 152 12.50 -3.73 8.31
CA GLU A 152 12.68 -4.76 9.33
C GLU A 152 11.78 -4.53 10.53
N GLU A 153 11.74 -3.31 11.07
CA GLU A 153 10.83 -2.96 12.16
C GLU A 153 9.37 -3.18 11.73
N ALA A 154 9.01 -2.80 10.50
CA ALA A 154 7.67 -3.00 9.97
C ALA A 154 7.28 -4.49 9.92
N ILE A 155 8.15 -5.37 9.43
CA ILE A 155 7.92 -6.82 9.42
C ILE A 155 7.73 -7.34 10.85
N LEU A 156 8.55 -6.87 11.80
CA LEU A 156 8.49 -7.33 13.20
C LEU A 156 7.25 -6.85 13.96
N TRP A 157 6.54 -5.84 13.46
CA TRP A 157 5.27 -5.39 14.02
C TRP A 157 4.06 -6.22 13.58
N HIS A 158 4.17 -7.00 12.50
CA HIS A 158 3.07 -7.82 12.01
C HIS A 158 2.70 -8.89 13.04
N GLY A 159 1.41 -8.96 13.39
CA GLY A 159 0.83 -10.02 14.21
C GLY A 159 -0.38 -10.65 13.52
N GLY A 160 -1.29 -11.24 14.30
CA GLY A 160 -2.54 -11.80 13.79
C GLY A 160 -2.27 -12.87 12.71
N GLU A 161 -2.91 -12.73 11.56
CA GLU A 161 -2.73 -13.60 10.39
C GLU A 161 -1.28 -13.61 9.87
N ALA A 162 -0.54 -12.51 10.06
CA ALA A 162 0.82 -12.34 9.59
C ALA A 162 1.90 -12.81 10.60
N GLU A 163 1.50 -13.27 11.79
CA GLU A 163 2.41 -13.79 12.83
C GLU A 163 3.37 -14.89 12.30
N PRO A 164 2.91 -15.90 11.53
CA PRO A 164 3.81 -16.93 11.00
C PRO A 164 4.89 -16.36 10.07
N ALA A 165 4.55 -15.33 9.28
CA ALA A 165 5.49 -14.70 8.36
C ALA A 165 6.55 -13.87 9.09
N LYS A 166 6.13 -13.14 10.14
CA LYS A 166 7.07 -12.46 11.05
C LYS A 166 8.05 -13.45 11.67
N GLU A 167 7.55 -14.55 12.25
CA GLU A 167 8.43 -15.52 12.92
C GLU A 167 9.35 -16.24 11.93
N ALA A 168 8.89 -16.52 10.71
CA ALA A 168 9.73 -17.03 9.63
C ALA A 168 10.88 -16.05 9.31
N PHE A 169 10.59 -14.76 9.16
CA PHE A 169 11.62 -13.72 8.95
C PHE A 169 12.59 -13.62 10.14
N ARG A 170 12.07 -13.64 11.37
CA ARG A 170 12.89 -13.58 12.59
C ARG A 170 13.88 -14.74 12.68
N ALA A 171 13.45 -15.94 12.28
CA ALA A 171 14.27 -17.15 12.30
C ALA A 171 15.29 -17.27 11.15
N MET A 172 15.23 -16.40 10.13
CA MET A 172 16.20 -16.41 9.03
C MET A 172 17.64 -16.13 9.49
N ALA A 173 18.61 -16.58 8.70
CA ALA A 173 19.98 -16.12 8.85
C ALA A 173 20.08 -14.60 8.59
N ALA A 174 21.12 -13.95 9.11
CA ALA A 174 21.30 -12.51 8.93
C ALA A 174 21.39 -12.09 7.46
N ASP A 175 22.07 -12.89 6.64
CA ASP A 175 22.22 -12.63 5.20
C ASP A 175 20.89 -12.80 4.46
N ASP A 176 20.07 -13.78 4.86
CA ASP A 176 18.74 -14.00 4.28
C ASP A 176 17.78 -12.86 4.64
N ARG A 177 17.77 -12.39 5.90
CA ARG A 177 17.00 -11.19 6.26
C ARG A 177 17.43 -9.99 5.43
N THR A 178 18.74 -9.79 5.27
CA THR A 178 19.29 -8.69 4.47
C THR A 178 18.86 -8.79 3.00
N ALA A 179 18.87 -9.99 2.42
CA ALA A 179 18.42 -10.22 1.05
C ALA A 179 16.92 -9.91 0.88
N LEU A 180 16.06 -10.33 1.83
CA LEU A 180 14.63 -10.01 1.80
C LEU A 180 14.40 -8.50 1.87
N ILE A 181 15.11 -7.79 2.74
CA ILE A 181 15.01 -6.32 2.80
C ILE A 181 15.55 -5.67 1.53
N TRP A 182 16.61 -6.21 0.93
CA TRP A 182 17.13 -5.73 -0.34
C TRP A 182 16.10 -5.86 -1.47
N PHE A 183 15.35 -6.96 -1.48
CA PHE A 183 14.20 -7.13 -2.37
C PHE A 183 13.14 -6.05 -2.12
N LEU A 184 12.71 -5.81 -0.87
CA LEU A 184 11.72 -4.77 -0.57
C LEU A 184 12.21 -3.37 -0.95
N ARG A 185 13.50 -3.09 -0.83
CA ARG A 185 14.11 -1.82 -1.30
C ARG A 185 14.15 -1.69 -2.82
N SER A 186 14.05 -2.79 -3.56
CA SER A 186 13.99 -2.78 -5.02
C SER A 186 12.60 -2.45 -5.57
N LEU A 187 11.57 -2.56 -4.71
CA LEU A 187 10.16 -2.32 -5.03
C LEU A 187 9.78 -0.83 -5.00
#